data_AF-C3YRX3-F1
#
_entry.id   AF-C3YRX3-F1
#
_cell.length_a   1.000
_cell.length_b   1.000
_cell.length_c   1.000
_cell.angle_alpha   90.00
_cell.angle_beta   90.00
_cell.angle_gamma   90.00
#
_symmetry.space_group_name_H-M   'P 1'
#
loop_
_entity.id
_entity.type
_entity.pdbx_description
1 polymer ?
#
loop_
_entity_poly.entity_id
_entity_poly.type
_entity_poly.pdbx_seq_one_letter_code
_entity_poly.pdbx_strand_id
1 'polypeptide(L)'
;NVGGKLIGNQPEGSMKIIYNRQLNLAGYKQTGAIIIDYTFKGGIQGSEHPNPGKPYTGTRRTAYLPYNADGMKVLGLLKQAFEQKLTFTIGASSTSGLSDTVVWNDIHHKTCTHGGPDMHGYPDPGYLKRVTEELAAKGIK
;
A
#
# COMPACT_ATOMS: atom_id res chain seq x y z
N ASN A 1 -25.76 -1.86 15.05
CA ASN A 1 -25.62 -1.20 13.73
C ASN A 1 -24.47 -1.83 12.98
N VAL A 2 -24.77 -2.76 12.06
CA VAL A 2 -23.76 -3.38 11.21
C VAL A 2 -23.42 -2.36 10.13
N GLY A 3 -22.39 -1.54 10.39
CA GLY A 3 -21.89 -0.55 9.45
C GLY A 3 -21.41 -1.23 8.17
N GLY A 4 -21.86 -0.74 7.01
CA GLY A 4 -21.44 -1.26 5.72
C GLY A 4 -19.92 -1.27 5.54
N LYS A 5 -19.42 -2.24 4.78
CA LYS A 5 -18.01 -2.36 4.39
C LYS A 5 -17.56 -1.03 3.76
N LEU A 6 -16.55 -0.38 4.36
CA LEU A 6 -16.00 0.87 3.82
C LEU A 6 -15.34 0.57 2.47
N ILE A 7 -15.77 1.26 1.41
CA ILE A 7 -15.16 1.16 0.09
C ILE A 7 -14.56 2.52 -0.25
N GLY A 8 -13.28 2.54 -0.61
CA GLY A 8 -12.58 3.76 -1.03
C GLY A 8 -12.73 4.05 -2.52
N ASN A 9 -11.97 5.03 -3.00
CA ASN A 9 -11.95 5.51 -4.38
C ASN A 9 -10.61 5.23 -5.08
N GLN A 10 -9.92 4.15 -4.71
CA GLN A 10 -8.81 3.65 -5.50
C GLN A 10 -9.29 3.33 -6.94
N PRO A 11 -8.59 3.79 -7.99
CA PRO A 11 -8.89 3.42 -9.36
C PRO A 11 -8.59 1.94 -9.64
N GLU A 12 -9.08 1.40 -10.75
CA GLU A 12 -8.78 0.02 -11.13
C GLU A 12 -7.27 -0.17 -11.39
N GLY A 13 -6.73 -1.25 -10.82
CA GLY A 13 -5.31 -1.57 -10.86
C GLY A 13 -5.04 -3.01 -10.45
N SER A 14 -3.77 -3.40 -10.39
CA SER A 14 -3.36 -4.74 -9.99
C SER A 14 -2.45 -4.74 -8.78
N MET A 15 -2.56 -5.80 -7.99
CA MET A 15 -1.68 -6.13 -6.85
C MET A 15 -1.11 -7.52 -7.08
N LYS A 16 0.20 -7.63 -7.28
CA LYS A 16 0.91 -8.90 -7.49
C LYS A 16 1.82 -9.21 -6.31
N ILE A 17 1.77 -10.45 -5.84
CA ILE A 17 2.60 -10.91 -4.72
C ILE A 17 3.71 -11.81 -5.23
N ILE A 18 4.94 -11.57 -4.79
CA ILE A 18 6.11 -12.39 -5.09
C ILE A 18 6.79 -12.74 -3.78
N TYR A 19 7.07 -14.02 -3.58
CA TYR A 19 7.78 -14.51 -2.40
C TYR A 19 9.24 -14.75 -2.75
N ASN A 20 10.16 -14.01 -2.12
CA ASN A 20 11.59 -14.12 -2.38
C ASN A 20 12.34 -14.53 -1.10
N ARG A 21 12.80 -15.79 -1.05
CA ARG A 21 13.55 -16.34 0.09
C ARG A 21 14.99 -15.81 0.20
N GLN A 22 15.54 -15.26 -0.87
CA GLN A 22 16.92 -14.77 -0.92
C GLN A 22 17.02 -13.28 -0.57
N LEU A 23 15.93 -12.53 -0.69
CA LEU A 23 15.90 -11.10 -0.37
C LEU A 23 15.81 -10.89 1.16
N ASN A 24 16.79 -10.21 1.72
CA ASN A 24 16.80 -9.86 3.14
C ASN A 24 16.26 -8.45 3.37
N LEU A 25 15.49 -8.27 4.44
CA LEU A 25 15.08 -6.96 4.95
C LEU A 25 15.92 -6.67 6.20
N ALA A 26 16.44 -5.44 6.32
CA ALA A 26 17.26 -5.11 7.48
C ALA A 26 16.47 -5.33 8.79
N GLY A 27 17.07 -5.94 9.80
CA GLY A 27 16.38 -6.34 11.04
C GLY A 27 15.60 -7.67 10.98
N TYR A 28 15.44 -8.29 9.81
CA TYR A 28 14.84 -9.62 9.65
C TYR A 28 15.84 -10.59 9.02
N LYS A 29 16.47 -11.43 9.85
CA LYS A 29 17.46 -12.41 9.40
C LYS A 29 16.77 -13.69 8.92
N GLN A 30 17.18 -14.19 7.75
CA GLN A 30 16.81 -15.52 7.22
C GLN A 30 15.30 -15.78 6.99
N THR A 31 14.46 -14.74 6.97
CA THR A 31 13.03 -14.90 6.68
C THR A 31 12.72 -14.88 5.18
N GLY A 32 13.54 -14.17 4.40
CA GLY A 32 13.16 -13.71 3.06
C GLY A 32 12.22 -12.50 3.11
N ALA A 33 11.70 -12.10 1.96
CA ALA A 33 10.76 -11.00 1.79
C ALA A 33 9.55 -11.38 0.93
N ILE A 34 8.40 -10.80 1.26
CA ILE A 34 7.22 -10.73 0.43
C ILE A 34 7.29 -9.39 -0.31
N ILE A 35 7.29 -9.45 -1.63
CA ILE A 35 7.30 -8.28 -2.50
C ILE A 35 5.87 -8.08 -3.01
N ILE A 36 5.37 -6.86 -2.89
CA ILE A 36 4.04 -6.47 -3.31
C ILE A 36 4.19 -5.42 -4.41
N ASP A 37 3.83 -5.80 -5.64
CA ASP A 37 3.86 -4.89 -6.78
C ASP A 37 2.44 -4.38 -7.08
N TYR A 38 2.28 -3.07 -7.02
CA TYR A 38 1.07 -2.36 -7.41
C TYR A 38 1.26 -1.71 -8.77
N THR A 39 0.29 -1.86 -9.67
CA THR A 39 0.31 -1.19 -10.98
C THR A 39 -1.04 -0.58 -11.30
N PHE A 40 -1.03 0.71 -11.61
CA PHE A 40 -2.18 1.47 -12.06
C PHE A 40 -1.85 2.15 -13.39
N LYS A 41 -2.74 2.02 -14.37
CA LYS A 41 -2.64 2.79 -15.61
C LYS A 41 -3.26 4.18 -15.39
N GLY A 42 -2.89 5.13 -16.24
CA GLY A 42 -3.64 6.40 -16.32
C GLY A 42 -5.06 6.17 -16.82
N GLY A 43 -5.95 7.10 -16.52
CA GLY A 43 -7.36 6.99 -16.88
C GLY A 43 -8.09 8.31 -16.73
N ILE A 44 -9.42 8.23 -16.67
CA ILE A 44 -10.30 9.38 -16.43
C ILE A 44 -10.91 9.26 -15.03
N GLN A 45 -10.94 10.36 -14.30
CA GLN A 45 -11.52 10.44 -12.97
C GLN A 45 -13.04 10.22 -13.01
N GLY A 46 -13.51 9.20 -12.30
CA GLY A 46 -14.93 8.97 -12.01
C GLY A 46 -15.54 10.03 -11.08
N SER A 47 -16.84 9.92 -10.82
CA SER A 47 -17.61 10.83 -9.96
C SER A 47 -17.14 10.85 -8.49
N GLU A 48 -16.47 9.80 -8.06
CA GLU A 48 -15.92 9.59 -6.71
C GLU A 48 -14.54 10.22 -6.48
N HIS A 49 -13.95 10.78 -7.53
CA HIS A 49 -12.61 11.38 -7.50
C HIS A 49 -12.69 12.92 -7.44
N PRO A 50 -11.58 13.60 -7.08
CA PRO A 50 -11.59 15.05 -6.84
C PRO A 50 -12.00 15.90 -8.05
N ASN A 51 -11.67 15.48 -9.27
CA ASN A 51 -11.97 16.21 -10.50
C ASN A 51 -12.65 15.30 -11.55
N PRO A 52 -13.94 14.98 -11.42
CA PRO A 52 -14.63 14.08 -12.35
C PRO A 52 -14.49 14.53 -13.82
N GLY A 53 -14.21 13.57 -14.71
CA GLY A 53 -13.99 13.81 -16.14
C GLY A 53 -12.57 14.27 -16.51
N LYS A 54 -11.72 14.67 -15.55
CA LYS A 54 -10.32 14.98 -15.84
C LYS A 54 -9.46 13.72 -15.95
N PRO A 55 -8.40 13.73 -16.78
CA PRO A 55 -7.43 12.65 -16.78
C PRO A 55 -6.68 12.57 -15.44
N TYR A 56 -6.20 11.39 -15.11
CA TYR A 56 -5.22 11.17 -14.05
C TYR A 56 -4.07 10.30 -14.55
N THR A 57 -2.90 10.46 -13.94
CA THR A 57 -1.72 9.64 -14.23
C THR A 57 -1.65 8.41 -13.32
N GLY A 58 -1.29 7.27 -13.91
CA GLY A 58 -1.09 6.01 -13.18
C GLY A 58 0.21 5.99 -12.38
N THR A 59 0.49 4.85 -11.74
CA THR A 59 1.73 4.66 -10.97
C THR A 59 2.13 3.18 -10.93
N ARG A 60 3.40 2.92 -10.63
CA ARG A 60 3.89 1.59 -10.25
C ARG A 60 4.65 1.73 -8.94
N ARG A 61 4.31 0.90 -7.95
CA ARG A 61 4.96 0.91 -6.63
C ARG A 61 5.27 -0.50 -6.17
N THR A 62 6.41 -0.64 -5.51
CA THR A 62 6.82 -1.90 -4.90
C THR A 62 6.93 -1.70 -3.40
N ALA A 63 6.39 -2.64 -2.63
CA ALA A 63 6.47 -2.67 -1.19
C ALA A 63 6.96 -4.01 -0.66
N TYR A 64 7.46 -4.01 0.59
CA TYR A 64 8.13 -5.16 1.19
C TYR A 64 7.57 -5.49 2.58
N LEU A 65 7.32 -6.78 2.81
CA LEU A 65 7.04 -7.35 4.14
C LEU A 65 8.04 -8.47 4.43
N PRO A 66 8.40 -8.74 5.69
CA PRO A 66 9.19 -9.93 6.02
C PRO A 66 8.39 -11.19 5.68
N TYR A 67 9.05 -12.19 5.10
CA TYR A 67 8.38 -13.46 4.81
C TYR A 67 8.35 -14.40 6.02
N ASN A 68 7.60 -13.97 7.04
CA ASN A 68 7.31 -14.70 8.28
C ASN A 68 5.81 -14.61 8.63
N ALA A 69 5.39 -15.15 9.77
CA ALA A 69 3.98 -15.20 10.17
C ALA A 69 3.33 -13.81 10.27
N ASP A 70 4.02 -12.84 10.89
CA ASP A 70 3.49 -11.48 11.06
C ASP A 70 3.36 -10.75 9.71
N GLY A 71 4.36 -10.89 8.83
CA GLY A 71 4.29 -10.33 7.49
C GLY A 71 3.18 -10.97 6.64
N MET A 72 2.95 -12.27 6.78
CA MET A 72 1.82 -12.96 6.12
C MET A 72 0.46 -12.47 6.63
N LYS A 73 0.35 -12.19 7.93
CA LYS A 73 -0.86 -11.59 8.51
C LYS A 73 -1.13 -10.19 7.92
N VAL A 74 -0.12 -9.32 7.93
CA VAL A 74 -0.23 -7.98 7.34
C VAL A 74 -0.55 -8.05 5.85
N LEU A 75 0.05 -8.98 5.10
CA LEU A 75 -0.28 -9.19 3.69
C LEU A 75 -1.77 -9.48 3.48
N GLY A 76 -2.38 -10.31 4.32
CA GLY A 76 -3.82 -10.60 4.26
C GLY A 76 -4.67 -9.34 4.41
N LEU A 77 -4.33 -8.50 5.39
CA LEU A 77 -5.02 -7.23 5.62
C LEU A 77 -4.82 -6.25 4.46
N LEU A 78 -3.61 -6.15 3.91
CA LEU A 78 -3.33 -5.29 2.75
C LEU A 78 -4.09 -5.73 1.49
N LYS A 79 -4.25 -7.04 1.27
CA LYS A 79 -5.09 -7.57 0.18
C LYS A 79 -6.54 -7.14 0.36
N GLN A 80 -7.07 -7.30 1.58
CA GLN A 80 -8.43 -6.89 1.89
C GLN A 80 -8.63 -5.37 1.71
N ALA A 81 -7.66 -4.54 2.11
CA ALA A 81 -7.70 -3.10 1.89
C ALA A 81 -7.67 -2.74 0.41
N PHE A 82 -6.86 -3.45 -0.39
CA PHE A 82 -6.79 -3.24 -1.84
C PHE A 82 -8.11 -3.62 -2.54
N GLU A 83 -8.70 -4.77 -2.18
CA GLU A 83 -10.04 -5.19 -2.65
C GLU A 83 -11.14 -4.20 -2.26
N GLN A 84 -10.96 -3.52 -1.12
CA GLN A 84 -11.85 -2.47 -0.64
C GLN A 84 -11.55 -1.08 -1.21
N LYS A 85 -10.60 -0.97 -2.14
CA LYS A 85 -10.22 0.30 -2.77
C LYS A 85 -9.68 1.33 -1.78
N LEU A 86 -9.05 0.89 -0.69
CA LEU A 86 -8.56 1.74 0.40
C LEU A 86 -7.05 1.99 0.38
N THR A 87 -6.28 1.28 -0.44
CA THR A 87 -4.81 1.36 -0.44
C THR A 87 -4.29 2.61 -1.15
N PHE A 88 -4.97 3.01 -2.21
CA PHE A 88 -4.62 4.18 -3.02
C PHE A 88 -5.82 5.12 -3.18
N THR A 89 -5.56 6.31 -3.69
CA THR A 89 -6.56 7.28 -4.13
C THR A 89 -5.99 8.13 -5.27
N ILE A 90 -6.80 9.01 -5.86
CA ILE A 90 -6.34 10.05 -6.78
C ILE A 90 -6.22 11.35 -6.00
N GLY A 91 -5.04 11.98 -6.07
CA GLY A 91 -4.79 13.21 -5.34
C GLY A 91 -3.51 13.91 -5.80
N ALA A 92 -2.97 14.74 -4.92
CA ALA A 92 -1.68 15.40 -5.11
C ALA A 92 -0.55 14.54 -4.52
N SER A 93 0.48 14.30 -5.31
CA SER A 93 1.71 13.66 -4.84
C SER A 93 2.43 14.58 -3.86
N SER A 94 2.62 14.12 -2.63
CA SER A 94 3.36 14.88 -1.61
C SER A 94 4.83 15.09 -1.95
N THR A 95 5.43 14.22 -2.77
CA THR A 95 6.86 14.29 -3.11
C THR A 95 7.14 15.15 -4.35
N SER A 96 6.25 15.14 -5.33
CA SER A 96 6.45 15.84 -6.61
C SER A 96 5.53 17.02 -6.84
N GLY A 97 4.50 17.20 -6.01
CA GLY A 97 3.48 18.24 -6.18
C GLY A 97 2.51 17.99 -7.35
N LEU A 98 2.69 16.91 -8.11
CA LEU A 98 1.81 16.57 -9.24
C LEU A 98 0.40 16.24 -8.73
N SER A 99 -0.60 16.99 -9.19
CA SER A 99 -2.01 16.70 -8.98
C SER A 99 -2.52 15.61 -9.93
N ASP A 100 -3.72 15.11 -9.64
CA ASP A 100 -4.43 14.17 -10.52
C ASP A 100 -3.58 12.91 -10.82
N THR A 101 -3.00 12.32 -9.77
CA THR A 101 -2.18 11.11 -9.86
C THR A 101 -2.54 10.11 -8.79
N VAL A 102 -2.24 8.83 -9.05
CA VAL A 102 -2.46 7.76 -8.08
C VAL A 102 -1.44 7.83 -6.94
N VAL A 103 -1.93 8.06 -5.73
CA VAL A 103 -1.15 8.23 -4.50
C VAL A 103 -1.56 7.24 -3.42
N TRP A 104 -0.69 7.01 -2.44
CA TRP A 104 -1.02 6.23 -1.24
C TRP A 104 -2.18 6.88 -0.48
N ASN A 105 -3.01 6.07 0.19
CA ASN A 105 -4.18 6.53 0.94
C ASN A 105 -4.05 6.16 2.43
N ASP A 106 -3.09 6.77 3.12
CA ASP A 106 -2.84 6.66 4.57
C ASP A 106 -2.66 5.23 5.12
N ILE A 107 -2.20 4.30 4.29
CA ILE A 107 -1.70 2.99 4.73
C ILE A 107 -0.22 2.94 4.37
N HIS A 108 0.64 3.01 5.38
CA HIS A 108 2.07 3.09 5.16
C HIS A 108 2.61 1.77 4.62
N HIS A 109 3.40 1.86 3.56
CA HIS A 109 4.10 0.74 2.95
C HIS A 109 5.60 0.95 3.07
N LYS A 110 6.34 -0.16 3.24
CA LYS A 110 7.80 -0.13 3.16
C LYS A 110 8.25 -0.27 1.72
N THR A 111 8.74 0.81 1.12
CA THR A 111 9.21 0.86 -0.27
C THR A 111 10.71 0.69 -0.41
N CYS A 112 11.44 0.55 0.71
CA CYS A 112 12.87 0.23 0.74
C CYS A 112 13.13 -0.98 1.65
N THR A 113 14.16 -1.77 1.33
CA THR A 113 14.55 -2.94 2.15
C THR A 113 15.54 -2.59 3.27
N HIS A 114 16.05 -1.36 3.27
CA HIS A 114 17.03 -0.80 4.20
C HIS A 114 16.75 0.70 4.45
N GLY A 115 17.62 1.38 5.22
CA GLY A 115 17.56 2.83 5.43
C GLY A 115 16.63 3.31 6.54
N GLY A 116 15.98 2.38 7.25
CA GLY A 116 15.10 2.69 8.38
C GLY A 116 13.83 3.46 8.00
N PRO A 117 13.08 3.95 8.99
CA PRO A 117 11.81 4.65 8.77
C PRO A 117 11.90 5.86 7.84
N ASP A 118 13.00 6.62 7.92
CA ASP A 118 13.22 7.86 7.15
C ASP A 118 13.29 7.62 5.64
N MET A 119 13.73 6.42 5.23
CA MET A 119 13.73 5.99 3.83
C MET A 119 12.51 5.14 3.46
N HIS A 120 11.46 5.14 4.28
CA HIS A 120 10.33 4.22 4.15
C HIS A 120 10.79 2.75 4.08
N GLY A 121 11.84 2.40 4.81
CA GLY A 121 12.47 1.10 4.75
C GLY A 121 12.66 0.43 6.11
N TYR A 122 13.55 -0.55 6.13
CA TYR A 122 13.88 -1.36 7.31
C TYR A 122 15.31 -1.05 7.81
N PRO A 123 15.69 -1.36 9.06
CA PRO A 123 14.87 -1.93 10.12
C PRO A 123 13.86 -0.92 10.64
N ASP A 124 12.68 -1.41 10.99
CA ASP A 124 11.63 -0.61 11.64
C ASP A 124 10.79 -1.55 12.52
N PRO A 125 11.21 -1.79 13.78
CA PRO A 125 10.58 -2.78 14.64
C PRO A 125 9.09 -2.51 14.91
N GLY A 126 8.65 -1.26 14.81
CA GLY A 126 7.26 -0.87 15.07
C GLY A 126 6.35 -0.91 13.84
N TYR A 127 6.89 -1.11 12.65
CA TYR A 127 6.12 -0.98 11.41
C TYR A 127 4.92 -1.91 11.31
N LEU A 128 5.09 -3.23 11.54
CA LEU A 128 4.00 -4.20 11.38
C LEU A 128 2.84 -3.93 12.33
N LYS A 129 3.13 -3.42 13.54
CA LYS A 129 2.10 -2.98 14.48
C LYS A 129 1.36 -1.74 13.95
N ARG A 130 2.11 -0.69 13.57
CA ARG A 130 1.51 0.58 13.10
C ARG A 130 0.64 0.38 11.86
N VAL A 131 1.12 -0.36 10.85
CA VAL A 131 0.33 -0.61 9.64
C VAL A 131 -0.93 -1.43 9.94
N THR A 132 -0.90 -2.34 10.92
CA THR A 132 -2.09 -3.06 11.38
C THR A 132 -3.10 -2.12 12.04
N GLU A 133 -2.63 -1.15 12.83
CA GLU A 133 -3.48 -0.12 13.45
C GLU A 133 -4.11 0.82 12.40
N GLU A 134 -3.33 1.23 11.40
CA GLU A 134 -3.82 2.03 10.25
C GLU A 134 -4.91 1.29 9.46
N LEU A 135 -4.70 0.00 9.20
CA LEU A 135 -5.68 -0.86 8.54
C LEU A 135 -6.95 -1.01 9.38
N ALA A 136 -6.81 -1.23 10.69
CA ALA A 136 -7.94 -1.31 11.62
C ALA A 136 -8.74 -0.01 11.68
N ALA A 137 -8.06 1.16 11.65
CA ALA A 137 -8.71 2.47 11.58
C ALA A 137 -9.54 2.66 10.30
N LYS A 138 -9.16 1.97 9.21
CA LYS A 138 -9.93 1.91 7.95
C LYS A 138 -10.93 0.76 7.89
N GLY A 139 -11.19 0.09 9.01
CA GLY A 139 -12.19 -0.99 9.12
C GLY A 139 -11.71 -2.37 8.64
N ILE A 140 -10.40 -2.55 8.45
CA ILE A 140 -9.78 -3.82 8.01
C ILE A 140 -9.27 -4.59 9.23
N LYS A 141 -9.73 -5.82 9.43
CA LYS A 141 -9.46 -6.62 10.64
C LYS A 141 -9.18 -8.08 10.29
#